data_AF-A0A2W4NV67-F1
#
_entry.id   AF-A0A2W4NV67-F1
#
_cell.length_a   1.000
_cell.length_b   1.000
_cell.length_c   1.000
_cell.angle_alpha   90.00
_cell.angle_beta   90.00
_cell.angle_gamma   90.00
#
_symmetry.space_group_name_H-M   'P 1'
#
loop_
_entity.id
_entity.type
_entity.pdbx_description
1 polymer ?
#
loop_
_entity_poly.entity_id
_entity_poly.type
_entity_poly.pdbx_seq_one_letter_code
_entity_poly.pdbx_strand_id
1 'polypeptide(L)'
;PRAYSDTTNRFVTQRVLELTYTAYDLTSFARDLGYDGPPFVWDDERRFIMRCELDALYFHLYGIERDDVDYIMDTFPIVRRKDEAAYGEYRTKRTILEMYDEMAALGVHEDPDCIARYVSRLDPPPGDIRAAHKVE
;
A
#
# COMPACT_ATOMS: atom_id res chain seq x y z
N PRO A 1 -6.53 0.85 17.47
CA PRO A 1 -5.61 0.08 16.60
C PRO A 1 -4.94 -1.03 17.41
N ARG A 2 -4.84 -2.25 16.87
CA ARG A 2 -3.90 -3.24 17.43
C ARG A 2 -2.48 -2.65 17.38
N ALA A 3 -1.63 -3.03 18.33
CA ALA A 3 -0.28 -2.46 18.43
C ALA A 3 0.51 -2.73 17.14
N TYR A 4 1.27 -1.74 16.67
CA TYR A 4 2.19 -1.93 15.55
C TYR A 4 3.36 -2.81 15.99
N SER A 5 3.57 -3.91 15.28
CA SER A 5 4.80 -4.68 15.39
C SER A 5 5.87 -4.15 14.43
N ASP A 6 7.11 -4.59 14.60
CA ASP A 6 8.20 -4.29 13.66
C ASP A 6 7.90 -4.81 12.25
N THR A 7 7.14 -5.89 12.13
CA THR A 7 6.73 -6.46 10.84
C THR A 7 5.76 -5.54 10.12
N THR A 8 4.69 -5.13 10.78
CA THR A 8 3.70 -4.22 10.20
C THR A 8 4.32 -2.85 9.91
N ASN A 9 5.17 -2.35 10.80
CA ASN A 9 5.93 -1.12 10.58
C ASN A 9 6.80 -1.21 9.32
N ARG A 10 7.58 -2.28 9.15
CA ARG A 10 8.38 -2.47 7.94
C ARG A 10 7.52 -2.49 6.67
N PHE A 11 6.39 -3.20 6.68
CA PHE A 11 5.47 -3.25 5.54
C PHE A 11 4.98 -1.85 5.14
N VAL A 12 4.56 -1.06 6.13
CA VAL A 12 4.05 0.31 5.94
C VAL A 12 5.16 1.25 5.52
N THR A 13 6.30 1.24 6.21
CA THR A 13 7.43 2.12 5.95
C THR A 13 7.95 1.97 4.53
N GLN A 14 8.09 0.75 3.99
CA GLN A 14 8.58 0.57 2.61
C GLN A 14 7.65 1.22 1.56
N ARG A 15 6.33 1.12 1.75
CA ARG A 15 5.33 1.73 0.84
C ARG A 15 5.27 3.24 1.02
N VAL A 16 5.25 3.72 2.25
CA VAL A 16 5.21 5.15 2.56
C VAL A 16 6.49 5.85 2.09
N LEU A 17 7.65 5.19 2.23
CA LEU A 17 8.92 5.68 1.74
C LEU A 17 8.86 5.91 0.21
N GLU A 18 8.45 4.92 -0.58
CA GLU A 18 8.34 5.05 -2.04
C GLU A 18 7.24 6.03 -2.46
N LEU A 19 6.10 6.05 -1.75
CA LEU A 19 4.99 6.95 -2.04
C LEU A 19 5.33 8.43 -1.77
N THR A 20 6.23 8.70 -0.83
CA THR A 20 6.58 10.07 -0.40
C THR A 20 7.91 10.54 -0.99
N TYR A 21 8.98 9.74 -0.96
CA TYR A 21 10.32 10.19 -1.36
C TYR A 21 10.51 10.21 -2.89
N THR A 22 9.83 11.12 -3.59
CA THR A 22 9.88 11.24 -5.06
C THR A 22 10.72 12.42 -5.57
N ALA A 23 11.35 13.18 -4.67
CA ALA A 23 12.23 14.30 -4.99
C ALA A 23 13.31 14.49 -3.92
N TYR A 24 14.47 15.03 -4.29
CA TYR A 24 15.60 15.23 -3.38
C TYR A 24 15.30 16.16 -2.21
N ASP A 25 14.34 17.08 -2.34
CA ASP A 25 13.90 17.96 -1.24
C ASP A 25 13.34 17.16 -0.04
N LEU A 26 12.92 15.92 -0.26
CA LEU A 26 12.41 15.00 0.76
C LEU A 26 13.49 14.05 1.31
N THR A 27 14.77 14.31 1.06
CA THR A 27 15.87 13.43 1.51
C THR A 27 15.95 13.32 3.03
N SER A 28 15.63 14.38 3.78
CA SER A 28 15.59 14.30 5.26
C SER A 28 14.58 13.26 5.73
N PHE A 29 13.37 13.26 5.16
CA PHE A 29 12.34 12.28 5.45
C PHE A 29 12.80 10.85 5.14
N ALA A 30 13.48 10.64 4.02
CA ALA A 30 14.01 9.32 3.66
C ALA A 30 15.07 8.83 4.66
N ARG A 31 15.97 9.71 5.10
CA ARG A 31 16.99 9.38 6.10
C ARG A 31 16.40 9.07 7.47
N ASP A 32 15.34 9.76 7.87
CA ASP A 32 14.62 9.46 9.11
C ASP A 32 14.00 8.05 9.09
N LEU A 33 13.72 7.51 7.89
CA LEU A 33 13.28 6.14 7.66
C LEU A 33 14.42 5.16 7.36
N GLY A 34 15.67 5.59 7.44
CA GLY A 34 16.86 4.77 7.22
C GLY A 34 17.20 4.48 5.75
N TYR A 35 16.74 5.32 4.82
CA TYR A 35 17.04 5.19 3.38
C TYR A 35 17.94 6.32 2.89
N ASP A 36 19.10 5.95 2.34
CA ASP A 36 20.12 6.87 1.81
C ASP A 36 20.22 6.86 0.27
N GLY A 37 19.33 6.15 -0.41
CA GLY A 37 19.31 6.07 -1.87
C GLY A 37 18.73 7.33 -2.54
N PRO A 38 18.71 7.38 -3.89
CA PRO A 38 18.03 8.43 -4.64
C PRO A 38 16.51 8.35 -4.48
N PRO A 39 15.78 9.44 -4.80
CA PRO A 39 14.32 9.44 -4.80
C PRO A 39 13.73 8.40 -5.75
N PHE A 40 12.53 7.93 -5.42
CA PHE A 40 11.76 6.99 -6.21
C PHE A 40 11.16 7.66 -7.44
N VAL A 41 11.12 6.93 -8.56
CA VAL A 41 10.48 7.41 -9.78
C VAL A 41 8.98 7.50 -9.56
N TRP A 42 8.35 8.59 -10.00
CA TRP A 42 6.90 8.70 -10.00
C TRP A 42 6.29 7.73 -11.03
N ASP A 43 5.53 6.75 -10.55
CA ASP A 43 4.81 5.78 -11.37
C ASP A 43 3.38 5.60 -10.82
N ASP A 44 2.37 6.03 -11.59
CA ASP A 44 0.98 6.02 -11.14
C ASP A 44 0.44 4.62 -10.84
N GLU A 45 0.88 3.60 -11.59
CA GLU A 45 0.41 2.22 -11.41
C GLU A 45 1.04 1.59 -10.17
N ARG A 46 2.35 1.80 -9.95
CA ARG A 46 3.00 1.37 -8.70
C ARG A 46 2.38 2.04 -7.48
N ARG A 47 2.10 3.34 -7.57
CA ARG A 47 1.46 4.12 -6.51
C ARG A 47 0.04 3.63 -6.22
N PHE A 48 -0.71 3.27 -7.25
CA PHE A 48 -2.05 2.69 -7.11
C PHE A 48 -1.99 1.38 -6.31
N ILE A 49 -1.11 0.45 -6.67
CA ILE A 49 -0.97 -0.84 -5.96
C ILE A 49 -0.54 -0.62 -4.50
N MET A 50 0.49 0.18 -4.24
CA MET A 50 0.95 0.41 -2.86
C MET A 50 -0.13 1.03 -1.98
N ARG A 51 -0.96 1.93 -2.52
CA ARG A 51 -2.09 2.51 -1.78
C ARG A 51 -3.16 1.46 -1.48
N CYS A 52 -3.52 0.63 -2.46
CA CYS A 52 -4.48 -0.45 -2.23
C CYS A 52 -3.97 -1.46 -1.18
N GLU A 53 -2.68 -1.79 -1.21
CA GLU A 53 -2.05 -2.67 -0.21
C GLU A 53 -2.09 -2.04 1.19
N LEU A 54 -1.86 -0.73 1.31
CA LEU A 54 -1.99 0.00 2.58
C LEU A 54 -3.44 0.01 3.07
N ASP A 55 -4.40 0.35 2.20
CA ASP A 55 -5.82 0.37 2.56
C ASP A 55 -6.27 -1.01 3.05
N ALA A 56 -5.96 -2.07 2.31
CA ALA A 56 -6.26 -3.45 2.70
C ALA A 56 -5.66 -3.82 4.06
N LEU A 57 -4.38 -3.53 4.30
CA LEU A 57 -3.75 -3.78 5.59
C LEU A 57 -4.44 -3.01 6.71
N TYR A 58 -4.74 -1.73 6.51
CA TYR A 58 -5.37 -0.91 7.54
C TYR A 58 -6.76 -1.42 7.90
N PHE A 59 -7.55 -1.92 6.94
CA PHE A 59 -8.83 -2.56 7.25
C PHE A 59 -8.66 -3.75 8.23
N HIS A 60 -7.63 -4.58 8.04
CA HIS A 60 -7.30 -5.63 9.01
C HIS A 60 -6.85 -5.08 10.37
N LEU A 61 -5.96 -4.08 10.39
CA LEU A 61 -5.45 -3.49 11.65
C LEU A 61 -6.53 -2.80 12.49
N TYR A 62 -7.56 -2.28 11.82
CA TYR A 62 -8.76 -1.72 12.46
C TYR A 62 -9.82 -2.77 12.81
N GLY A 63 -9.64 -4.03 12.41
CA GLY A 63 -10.60 -5.11 12.66
C GLY A 63 -11.92 -4.92 11.90
N ILE A 64 -11.85 -4.37 10.68
CA ILE A 64 -13.01 -4.15 9.82
C ILE A 64 -13.26 -5.44 9.04
N GLU A 65 -14.49 -5.96 9.14
CA GLU A 65 -14.92 -7.18 8.46
C GLU A 65 -15.05 -6.96 6.96
N ARG A 66 -14.91 -8.05 6.19
CA ARG A 66 -14.87 -8.00 4.72
C ARG A 66 -16.09 -7.32 4.06
N ASP A 67 -17.28 -7.54 4.61
CA ASP A 67 -18.53 -6.93 4.11
C ASP A 67 -18.60 -5.44 4.46
N ASP A 68 -18.06 -5.04 5.61
CA ASP A 68 -17.96 -3.63 6.00
C ASP A 68 -16.95 -2.88 5.13
N VAL A 69 -15.84 -3.52 4.73
CA VAL A 69 -14.91 -2.94 3.75
C VAL A 69 -15.62 -2.67 2.43
N ASP A 70 -16.40 -3.63 1.93
CA ASP A 70 -17.17 -3.48 0.69
C ASP A 70 -18.12 -2.28 0.77
N TYR A 71 -18.85 -2.16 1.89
CA TYR A 71 -19.74 -1.04 2.15
C TYR A 71 -18.99 0.30 2.27
N ILE A 72 -17.89 0.35 3.03
CA ILE A 72 -17.06 1.56 3.19
C ILE A 72 -16.59 2.05 1.83
N MET A 73 -16.11 1.16 0.96
CA MET A 73 -15.64 1.54 -0.37
C MET A 73 -16.74 2.19 -1.23
N ASP A 74 -18.02 1.81 -1.04
CA ASP A 74 -19.14 2.44 -1.74
C ASP A 74 -19.45 3.87 -1.26
N THR A 75 -18.89 4.30 -0.13
CA THR A 75 -19.04 5.68 0.38
C THR A 75 -18.14 6.71 -0.32
N PHE A 76 -17.30 6.28 -1.28
CA PHE A 76 -16.38 7.14 -2.05
C PHE A 76 -16.85 7.36 -3.50
N PRO A 77 -17.94 8.12 -3.75
CA PRO A 77 -18.54 8.24 -5.07
C PRO A 77 -17.64 8.93 -6.11
N ILE A 78 -16.71 9.79 -5.67
CA ILE A 78 -15.78 10.48 -6.57
C ILE A 78 -14.74 9.50 -7.13
N VAL A 79 -14.19 8.61 -6.30
CA VAL A 79 -13.23 7.60 -6.73
C VAL A 79 -13.92 6.62 -7.68
N ARG A 80 -15.10 6.13 -7.31
CA ARG A 80 -15.92 5.25 -8.15
C ARG A 80 -16.16 5.82 -9.55
N ARG A 81 -16.66 7.06 -9.65
CA ARG A 81 -16.92 7.70 -10.96
C ARG A 81 -15.67 7.85 -11.80
N LYS A 82 -14.52 8.16 -11.20
CA LYS A 82 -13.24 8.28 -11.91
C LYS A 82 -12.79 6.93 -12.45
N ASP A 83 -12.87 5.88 -11.63
CA ASP A 83 -12.50 4.53 -12.04
C ASP A 83 -13.43 3.99 -13.13
N GLU A 84 -14.75 4.15 -12.97
CA GLU A 84 -15.73 3.72 -13.98
C GLU A 84 -15.51 4.45 -15.31
N ALA A 85 -15.16 5.73 -15.29
CA ALA A 85 -14.85 6.49 -16.50
C ALA A 85 -13.53 6.06 -17.17
N ALA A 86 -12.52 5.67 -16.39
CA ALA A 86 -11.19 5.32 -16.90
C ALA A 86 -11.06 3.83 -17.28
N TYR A 87 -11.73 2.94 -16.53
CA TYR A 87 -11.53 1.48 -16.58
C TYR A 87 -12.82 0.69 -16.81
N GLY A 88 -14.00 1.33 -16.76
CA GLY A 88 -15.29 0.65 -16.91
C GLY A 88 -15.76 -0.13 -15.68
N GLU A 89 -14.99 -0.09 -14.58
CA GLU A 89 -15.29 -0.76 -13.31
C GLU A 89 -14.82 0.08 -12.13
N TYR A 90 -15.29 -0.22 -10.91
CA TYR A 90 -14.75 0.38 -9.69
C TYR A 90 -13.43 -0.32 -9.28
N ARG A 91 -12.40 -0.12 -10.12
CA ARG A 91 -11.09 -0.79 -10.05
C ARG A 91 -10.44 -0.73 -8.66
N THR A 92 -10.49 0.43 -8.00
CA THR A 92 -9.92 0.64 -6.66
C THR A 92 -10.59 -0.28 -5.63
N LYS A 93 -11.92 -0.29 -5.58
CA LYS A 93 -12.68 -1.18 -4.68
C LYS A 93 -12.34 -2.64 -4.96
N ARG A 94 -12.43 -3.09 -6.21
CA ARG A 94 -12.08 -4.48 -6.57
C ARG A 94 -10.67 -4.85 -6.10
N THR A 95 -9.67 -3.99 -6.36
CA THR A 95 -8.27 -4.27 -6.05
C THR A 95 -8.01 -4.31 -4.54
N ILE A 96 -8.57 -3.37 -3.77
CA ILE A 96 -8.48 -3.37 -2.30
C ILE A 96 -9.10 -4.65 -1.72
N LEU A 97 -10.27 -5.05 -2.20
CA LEU A 97 -10.96 -6.23 -1.72
C LEU A 97 -10.18 -7.52 -2.03
N GLU A 98 -9.59 -7.64 -3.22
CA GLU A 98 -8.73 -8.79 -3.55
C GLU A 98 -7.51 -8.86 -2.63
N MET A 99 -6.84 -7.72 -2.37
CA MET A 99 -5.67 -7.67 -1.49
C MET A 99 -6.05 -7.93 -0.03
N TYR A 100 -7.22 -7.45 0.41
CA TYR A 100 -7.78 -7.79 1.71
C TYR A 100 -7.99 -9.30 1.81
N ASP A 101 -8.62 -9.92 0.80
CA ASP A 101 -8.88 -11.36 0.80
C ASP A 101 -7.57 -12.19 0.81
N GLU A 102 -6.53 -11.73 0.08
CA GLU A 102 -5.17 -12.30 0.14
C GLU A 102 -4.56 -12.21 1.55
N MET A 103 -4.64 -11.04 2.20
CA MET A 103 -4.12 -10.83 3.55
C MET A 103 -4.91 -11.62 4.60
N ALA A 104 -6.23 -11.69 4.46
CA ALA A 104 -7.10 -12.53 5.29
C ALA A 104 -6.68 -14.00 5.20
N ALA A 105 -6.42 -14.51 3.99
CA ALA A 105 -5.98 -15.89 3.78
C ALA A 105 -4.63 -16.21 4.43
N LEU A 106 -3.79 -15.20 4.69
CA LEU A 106 -2.53 -15.34 5.43
C LEU A 106 -2.71 -15.31 6.95
N GLY A 107 -3.90 -14.98 7.46
CA GLY A 107 -4.21 -14.83 8.88
C GLY A 107 -3.90 -13.44 9.44
N VAL A 108 -3.84 -12.40 8.59
CA VAL A 108 -3.52 -11.02 9.02
C VAL A 108 -4.62 -10.44 9.91
N HIS A 109 -5.88 -10.85 9.71
CA HIS A 109 -7.00 -10.37 10.51
C HIS A 109 -6.88 -10.82 11.99
N GLU A 110 -6.36 -12.02 12.23
CA GLU A 110 -6.15 -12.59 13.56
C GLU A 110 -4.81 -12.15 14.16
N ASP A 111 -3.75 -12.18 13.35
CA ASP A 111 -2.39 -11.84 13.74
C ASP A 111 -1.74 -10.91 12.70
N PRO A 112 -1.61 -9.61 13.00
CA PRO A 112 -0.97 -8.65 12.09
C PRO A 112 0.45 -9.02 11.64
N ASP A 113 1.19 -9.84 12.41
CA ASP A 113 2.53 -10.28 12.02
C ASP A 113 2.52 -11.27 10.84
N CYS A 114 1.37 -11.88 10.53
CA CYS A 114 1.20 -12.70 9.33
C CYS A 114 1.46 -11.92 8.03
N ILE A 115 1.42 -10.57 8.07
CA ILE A 115 1.75 -9.71 6.93
C ILE A 115 3.19 -9.93 6.43
N ALA A 116 4.08 -10.50 7.26
CA ALA A 116 5.42 -10.92 6.84
C ALA A 116 5.42 -11.89 5.63
N ARG A 117 4.31 -12.62 5.41
CA ARG A 117 4.17 -13.59 4.32
C ARG A 117 3.55 -12.98 3.06
N TYR A 118 3.06 -11.75 3.13
CA TYR A 118 2.44 -11.10 1.98
C TYR A 118 3.50 -10.69 0.96
N VAL A 119 3.30 -11.09 -0.29
CA VAL A 119 4.18 -10.74 -1.41
C VAL A 119 3.47 -9.66 -2.21
N SER A 120 4.12 -8.49 -2.35
CA SER A 120 3.56 -7.40 -3.16
C SER A 120 3.38 -7.81 -4.61
N ARG A 121 2.34 -7.29 -5.25
CA ARG A 121 2.12 -7.48 -6.70
C ARG A 121 3.15 -6.72 -7.56
N LEU A 122 4.01 -5.91 -6.95
CA LEU A 122 5.04 -5.12 -7.62
C LEU A 122 6.40 -5.84 -7.70
N ASP A 123 7.04 -5.80 -8.88
CA ASP A 123 8.46 -6.05 -9.06
C ASP A 123 9.10 -4.83 -9.75
N PRO A 124 10.11 -4.19 -9.15
CA PRO A 124 10.68 -4.48 -7.83
C PRO A 124 9.68 -4.21 -6.68
N PRO A 125 9.85 -4.83 -5.50
CA PRO A 125 8.94 -4.63 -4.38
C PRO A 125 9.00 -3.18 -3.86
N PRO A 126 8.00 -2.74 -3.07
CA PRO A 126 7.98 -1.39 -2.50
C PRO A 126 9.27 -1.04 -1.74
N GLY A 127 9.79 0.16 -1.99
CA GLY A 127 11.00 0.70 -1.33
C GLY A 127 12.32 0.14 -1.84
N ASP A 128 12.31 -0.69 -2.89
CA ASP A 128 13.51 -1.23 -3.53
C ASP A 128 14.19 -0.17 -4.41
N ILE A 129 15.52 -0.07 -4.31
CA ILE A 129 16.38 0.85 -5.06
C ILE A 129 16.18 0.76 -6.58
N ARG A 130 15.75 -0.39 -7.11
CA ARG A 130 15.47 -0.59 -8.54
C ARG A 130 14.29 0.25 -9.03
N ALA A 131 13.40 0.71 -8.14
CA ALA A 131 12.32 1.65 -8.46
C ALA A 131 12.78 3.12 -8.38
N ALA A 132 14.01 3.38 -7.95
CA ALA A 132 14.54 4.72 -7.79
C ALA A 132 15.18 5.29 -9.06
N HIS A 133 15.32 6.61 -9.09
CA HIS A 133 16.08 7.27 -10.15
C HIS A 133 17.50 6.70 -10.19
N LYS A 134 18.02 6.47 -11.40
CA LYS A 134 19.41 6.01 -11.55
C LYS A 134 20.34 7.10 -10.99
N VAL A 135 21.28 6.69 -10.16
CA VAL A 135 22.41 7.54 -9.76
C VAL A 135 23.30 7.69 -10.99
N GLU A 136 23.49 8.91 -11.47
CA GLU A 136 24.47 9.23 -12.51
C GLU A 136 25.91 9.16 -11.98
#